data_AF-A0A0D0HUH1-F1
#
_entry.id   AF-A0A0D0HUH1-F1
#
_cell.length_a   1.000
_cell.length_b   1.000
_cell.length_c   1.000
_cell.angle_alpha   90.00
_cell.angle_beta   90.00
_cell.angle_gamma   90.00
#
_symmetry.space_group_name_H-M   'P 1'
#
loop_
_entity.id
_entity.type
_entity.pdbx_description
1 polymer ?
#
loop_
_entity_poly.entity_id
_entity_poly.type
_entity_poly.pdbx_seq_one_letter_code
_entity_poly.pdbx_strand_id
1 'polypeptide(L)'
;QAFSKHKYGELFRLLGSKRPTLNAPKDKRRWSECFDSLISTSGTGTIGEMLDVLNSQKLFSVPPRVVKRGRELEEALLALHPGEELEDTRKLMEHRALRSVPYAELRALRSYLEDSTVFSTKHSVKGAEFDDVIVLIGRGWTKYDFAKMIAAHAPHSKPELRQAGSFQHSRNLFYVSASRAKHNLALLFVQELSNDAVAVLEDWAGQKNVIPIDFDDTGSPRPLSS
;
A
#
# COMPACT_ATOMS: atom_id res chain seq x y z
N GLN A 1 -1.64 -4.48 19.55
CA GLN A 1 -0.56 -5.31 20.15
C GLN A 1 0.01 -4.72 21.45
N ALA A 2 0.41 -3.45 21.53
CA ALA A 2 0.98 -2.88 22.76
C ALA A 2 -0.03 -2.84 23.93
N PHE A 3 -1.28 -2.45 23.67
CA PHE A 3 -2.36 -2.43 24.67
C PHE A 3 -2.66 -3.83 25.23
N SER A 4 -2.82 -4.84 24.36
CA SER A 4 -3.08 -6.23 24.76
C SER A 4 -1.92 -6.90 25.50
N LYS A 5 -0.70 -6.38 25.35
CA LYS A 5 0.49 -6.80 26.12
C LYS A 5 0.72 -5.97 27.38
N HIS A 6 -0.24 -5.11 27.77
CA HIS A 6 -0.14 -4.17 28.88
C HIS A 6 1.09 -3.23 28.83
N LYS A 7 1.62 -2.98 27.62
CA LYS A 7 2.77 -2.10 27.38
C LYS A 7 2.33 -0.65 27.17
N TYR A 8 1.78 -0.04 28.21
CA TYR A 8 1.19 1.30 28.13
C TYR A 8 2.19 2.40 27.75
N GLY A 9 3.45 2.32 28.20
CA GLY A 9 4.49 3.28 27.81
C GLY A 9 4.80 3.28 26.31
N GLU A 10 4.84 2.09 25.69
CA GLU A 10 5.04 1.95 24.25
C GLU A 10 3.82 2.46 23.47
N LEU A 11 2.62 2.18 23.97
CA LEU A 11 1.36 2.66 23.40
C LEU A 11 1.32 4.19 23.31
N PHE A 12 1.64 4.90 24.41
CA PHE A 12 1.60 6.37 24.42
C PHE A 12 2.67 7.00 23.53
N ARG A 13 3.83 6.34 23.39
CA ARG A 13 4.87 6.76 22.45
C ARG A 13 4.39 6.66 21.00
N LEU A 14 3.69 5.59 20.64
CA LEU A 14 3.15 5.38 19.28
C LEU A 14 2.04 6.36 18.93
N LEU A 15 1.21 6.75 19.89
CA LEU A 15 0.12 7.70 19.69
C LEU A 15 0.59 9.16 19.58
N GLY A 16 1.90 9.42 19.69
CA GLY A 16 2.51 10.73 19.41
C GLY A 16 2.07 11.87 20.34
N SER A 17 1.37 11.57 21.45
CA SER A 17 0.85 12.59 22.34
C SER A 17 1.95 13.23 23.18
N LYS A 18 2.13 14.54 23.04
CA LYS A 18 2.59 15.39 24.15
C LYS A 18 1.60 15.20 25.31
N ARG A 19 1.94 14.28 26.22
CA ARG A 19 1.22 13.90 27.45
C ARG A 19 -0.14 13.21 27.25
N PRO A 20 -0.26 11.90 27.48
CA PRO A 20 -1.57 11.29 27.72
C PRO A 20 -2.16 11.85 29.01
N THR A 21 -3.31 12.51 28.93
CA THR A 21 -4.03 13.01 30.11
C THR A 21 -4.83 11.87 30.75
N LEU A 22 -4.12 10.95 31.40
CA LEU A 22 -4.74 10.00 32.35
C LEU A 22 -4.84 10.69 33.70
N ASN A 23 -5.87 11.50 33.90
CA ASN A 23 -6.01 12.32 35.11
C ASN A 23 -6.89 11.63 36.17
N ALA A 24 -7.73 10.66 35.79
CA ALA A 24 -8.63 9.96 36.70
C ALA A 24 -8.82 8.46 36.38
N PRO A 25 -9.25 7.63 37.36
CA PRO A 25 -9.62 6.23 37.12
C PRO A 25 -10.70 6.03 36.05
N LYS A 26 -11.59 7.02 35.86
CA LYS A 26 -12.60 7.03 34.78
C LYS A 26 -11.96 7.07 33.39
N ASP A 27 -10.80 7.72 33.25
CA ASP A 27 -10.08 7.78 31.99
C ASP A 27 -9.51 6.41 31.63
N LYS A 28 -9.03 5.63 32.62
CA LYS A 28 -8.55 4.26 32.39
C LYS A 28 -9.65 3.35 31.82
N ARG A 29 -10.90 3.48 32.30
CA ARG A 29 -12.04 2.72 31.75
C ARG A 29 -12.32 3.11 30.31
N ARG A 30 -12.41 4.41 30.02
CA ARG A 30 -12.62 4.92 28.65
C ARG A 30 -11.54 4.46 27.67
N TRP A 31 -10.27 4.47 28.11
CA TRP A 31 -9.17 3.93 27.34
C TRP A 31 -9.35 2.43 27.08
N SER A 32 -9.71 1.66 28.11
CA SER A 32 -9.88 0.21 27.96
C SER A 32 -11.03 -0.12 27.01
N GLU A 33 -12.20 0.49 27.21
CA GLU A 33 -13.37 0.33 26.34
C GLU A 33 -13.04 0.68 24.88
N CYS A 34 -12.35 1.81 24.64
CA CYS A 34 -11.94 2.20 23.30
C CYS A 34 -11.00 1.18 22.64
N PHE A 35 -9.99 0.69 23.37
CA PHE A 35 -9.05 -0.28 22.81
C PHE A 35 -9.67 -1.66 22.64
N ASP A 36 -10.61 -2.06 23.49
CA ASP A 36 -11.36 -3.30 23.35
C ASP A 36 -12.26 -3.24 22.09
N SER A 37 -12.93 -2.10 21.84
CA SER A 37 -13.65 -1.87 20.58
C SER A 37 -12.71 -1.95 19.38
N LEU A 38 -11.55 -1.28 19.41
CA LEU A 38 -10.57 -1.34 18.33
C LEU A 38 -10.08 -2.77 18.07
N ILE A 39 -9.84 -3.55 19.13
CA ILE A 39 -9.41 -4.96 19.01
C ILE A 39 -10.52 -5.80 18.39
N SER A 40 -11.76 -5.65 18.85
CA SER A 40 -12.91 -6.37 18.30
C SER A 40 -13.10 -6.05 16.81
N THR A 41 -13.17 -4.76 16.46
CA THR A 41 -13.31 -4.30 15.06
C THR A 41 -12.14 -4.77 14.19
N SER A 42 -10.92 -4.85 14.74
CA SER A 42 -9.76 -5.35 13.98
C SER A 42 -9.84 -6.83 13.59
N GLY A 43 -10.73 -7.61 14.21
CA GLY A 43 -10.92 -9.03 13.93
C GLY A 43 -11.97 -9.31 12.87
N THR A 44 -13.07 -8.55 12.88
CA THR A 44 -14.27 -8.86 12.08
C THR A 44 -14.73 -7.71 11.19
N GLY A 45 -14.19 -6.51 11.38
CA GLY A 45 -14.67 -5.31 10.73
C GLY A 45 -13.86 -4.88 9.51
N THR A 46 -14.28 -3.76 8.93
CA THR A 46 -13.65 -3.12 7.77
C THR A 46 -12.68 -2.01 8.16
N ILE A 47 -11.88 -1.54 7.20
CA ILE A 47 -11.04 -0.34 7.37
C ILE A 47 -11.92 0.87 7.73
N GLY A 48 -13.11 1.01 7.12
CA GLY A 48 -14.03 2.10 7.40
C GLY A 48 -14.49 2.11 8.85
N GLU A 49 -14.98 0.98 9.35
CA GLU A 49 -15.42 0.84 10.74
C GLU A 49 -14.28 1.14 11.74
N MET A 50 -13.07 0.67 11.43
CA MET A 50 -11.89 0.99 12.25
C MET A 50 -11.60 2.49 12.27
N LEU A 51 -11.68 3.17 11.12
CA LEU A 51 -11.52 4.62 11.04
C LEU A 51 -12.60 5.37 11.81
N ASP A 52 -13.82 4.86 11.85
CA ASP A 52 -14.94 5.49 12.56
C ASP A 52 -14.79 5.37 14.08
N VAL A 53 -14.34 4.21 14.58
CA VAL A 53 -13.96 4.05 15.99
C VAL A 53 -12.82 5.02 16.34
N LEU A 54 -11.83 5.18 15.45
CA LEU A 54 -10.74 6.14 15.65
C LEU A 54 -11.19 7.60 15.61
N ASN A 55 -12.18 7.95 14.81
CA ASN A 55 -12.67 9.33 14.69
C ASN A 55 -13.69 9.72 15.77
N SER A 56 -14.43 8.75 16.32
CA SER A 56 -15.42 8.99 17.38
C SER A 56 -14.80 9.18 18.77
N GLN A 57 -13.61 8.62 19.00
CA GLN A 57 -12.89 8.79 20.27
C GLN A 57 -12.27 10.19 20.43
N LYS A 58 -12.12 10.64 21.67
CA LYS A 58 -11.50 11.94 22.05
C LYS A 58 -10.25 11.78 22.92
N LEU A 59 -9.70 10.57 22.97
CA LEU A 59 -8.59 10.17 23.82
C LEU A 59 -7.22 10.55 23.22
N PHE A 60 -7.10 10.49 21.90
CA PHE A 60 -5.89 10.84 21.17
C PHE A 60 -6.21 11.47 19.81
N SER A 61 -5.24 12.22 19.28
CA SER A 61 -5.40 12.91 18.00
C SER A 61 -5.21 11.94 16.83
N VAL A 62 -6.16 11.95 15.90
CA VAL A 62 -6.04 11.27 14.61
C VAL A 62 -5.39 12.23 13.61
N PRO A 63 -4.50 11.75 12.71
CA PRO A 63 -3.87 12.59 11.70
C PRO A 63 -4.91 13.43 10.91
N PRO A 64 -4.75 14.76 10.81
CA PRO A 64 -5.76 15.65 10.21
C PRO A 64 -6.15 15.27 8.78
N ARG A 65 -5.21 14.69 8.01
CA ARG A 65 -5.48 14.23 6.64
C ARG A 65 -6.49 13.08 6.60
N VAL A 66 -6.45 12.18 7.57
CA VAL A 66 -7.39 11.04 7.66
C VAL A 66 -8.78 11.55 8.02
N VAL A 67 -8.87 12.43 9.02
CA VAL A 67 -10.13 13.06 9.43
C VAL A 67 -10.75 13.86 8.29
N LYS A 68 -9.94 14.68 7.61
CA LYS A 68 -10.39 15.46 6.45
C LYS A 68 -10.95 14.55 5.35
N ARG A 69 -10.26 13.45 5.05
CA ARG A 69 -10.68 12.51 4.01
C ARG A 69 -12.01 11.81 4.34
N GLY A 70 -12.20 11.45 5.61
CA GLY A 70 -13.48 10.92 6.10
C GLY A 70 -14.61 11.92 5.91
N ARG A 71 -14.39 13.18 6.32
CA ARG A 71 -15.38 14.25 6.20
C ARG A 71 -15.74 14.55 4.74
N GLU A 72 -14.75 14.67 3.86
CA GLU A 72 -14.98 14.90 2.42
C GLU A 72 -15.89 13.81 1.81
N LEU A 73 -15.72 12.55 2.21
CA LEU A 73 -16.57 11.46 1.76
C LEU A 73 -17.98 11.52 2.37
N GLU A 74 -18.09 11.84 3.66
CA GLU A 74 -19.38 11.97 4.35
C GLU A 74 -20.23 13.11 3.77
N GLU A 75 -19.62 14.28 3.55
CA GLU A 75 -20.24 15.44 2.91
C GLU A 75 -20.75 15.10 1.50
N ALA A 76 -19.93 14.38 0.71
CA ALA A 76 -20.32 13.95 -0.62
C ALA A 76 -21.48 12.94 -0.61
N LEU A 77 -21.48 11.99 0.33
CA LEU A 77 -22.57 11.02 0.48
C LEU A 77 -23.89 11.69 0.93
N LEU A 78 -23.82 12.70 1.79
CA LEU A 78 -24.99 13.46 2.25
C LEU A 78 -25.59 14.36 1.17
N ALA A 79 -24.78 14.78 0.19
CA ALA A 79 -25.21 15.60 -0.93
C ALA A 79 -25.95 14.80 -2.02
N LEU A 80 -25.93 13.46 -1.98
CA LEU A 80 -26.61 12.61 -2.95
C LEU A 80 -28.12 12.54 -2.69
N HIS A 81 -28.91 12.62 -3.77
CA HIS A 81 -30.34 12.32 -3.72
C HIS A 81 -30.59 10.80 -3.77
N PRO A 82 -31.75 10.30 -3.30
CA PRO A 82 -32.09 8.89 -3.39
C PRO A 82 -32.05 8.37 -4.83
N GLY A 83 -31.15 7.43 -5.12
CA GLY A 83 -30.96 6.83 -6.45
C GLY A 83 -29.85 7.47 -7.29
N GLU A 84 -29.19 8.53 -6.81
CA GLU A 84 -27.98 9.05 -7.43
C GLU A 84 -26.74 8.25 -7.01
N GLU A 85 -25.90 7.90 -7.98
CA GLU A 85 -24.58 7.36 -7.72
C GLU A 85 -23.59 8.50 -7.46
N LEU A 86 -22.54 8.21 -6.68
CA LEU A 86 -21.52 9.17 -6.30
C LEU A 86 -20.64 9.53 -7.51
N GLU A 87 -21.01 10.57 -8.26
CA GLU A 87 -20.20 11.12 -9.35
C GLU A 87 -19.10 12.04 -8.79
N ASP A 88 -18.07 11.42 -8.23
CA ASP A 88 -17.04 12.10 -7.46
C ASP A 88 -15.63 11.98 -8.07
N THR A 89 -14.70 12.78 -7.55
CA THR A 89 -13.28 12.67 -7.95
C THR A 89 -12.77 11.24 -7.71
N ARG A 90 -12.01 10.65 -8.65
CA ARG A 90 -11.33 9.33 -8.54
C ARG A 90 -10.84 8.99 -7.12
N LYS A 91 -10.20 9.94 -6.46
CA LYS A 91 -9.66 9.76 -5.11
C LYS A 91 -10.74 9.40 -4.07
N LEU A 92 -11.96 9.95 -4.17
CA LEU A 92 -13.06 9.72 -3.23
C LEU A 92 -13.65 8.34 -3.43
N MET A 93 -13.79 7.91 -4.69
CA MET A 93 -14.14 6.54 -5.04
C MET A 93 -13.11 5.54 -4.48
N GLU A 94 -11.81 5.79 -4.69
CA GLU A 94 -10.73 4.98 -4.11
C GLU A 94 -10.80 4.91 -2.58
N HIS A 95 -11.10 6.03 -1.91
CA HIS A 95 -11.24 6.07 -0.46
C HIS A 95 -12.48 5.31 0.03
N ARG A 96 -13.60 5.41 -0.68
CA ARG A 96 -14.81 4.63 -0.40
C ARG A 96 -14.55 3.13 -0.55
N ALA A 97 -13.93 2.73 -1.65
CA ALA A 97 -13.53 1.34 -1.89
C ALA A 97 -12.60 0.84 -0.78
N LEU A 98 -11.58 1.63 -0.42
CA LEU A 98 -10.66 1.29 0.67
C LEU A 98 -11.40 1.07 2.00
N ARG A 99 -12.40 1.89 2.32
CA ARG A 99 -13.18 1.75 3.56
C ARG A 99 -13.97 0.43 3.61
N SER A 100 -14.35 -0.14 2.47
CA SER A 100 -15.05 -1.43 2.39
C SER A 100 -14.13 -2.64 2.55
N VAL A 101 -12.80 -2.47 2.46
CA VAL A 101 -11.84 -3.57 2.59
C VAL A 101 -11.86 -4.13 4.02
N PRO A 102 -11.89 -5.46 4.21
CA PRO A 102 -11.75 -6.09 5.53
C PRO A 102 -10.45 -5.66 6.22
N TYR A 103 -10.52 -5.27 7.49
CA TYR A 103 -9.33 -4.87 8.24
C TYR A 103 -8.31 -6.02 8.38
N ALA A 104 -8.78 -7.26 8.29
CA ALA A 104 -7.95 -8.46 8.26
C ALA A 104 -6.92 -8.43 7.10
N GLU A 105 -7.26 -7.87 5.94
CA GLU A 105 -6.32 -7.75 4.81
C GLU A 105 -5.19 -6.77 5.13
N LEU A 106 -5.51 -5.63 5.76
CA LEU A 106 -4.48 -4.68 6.18
C LEU A 106 -3.57 -5.29 7.27
N ARG A 107 -4.13 -6.10 8.17
CA ARG A 107 -3.35 -6.85 9.16
C ARG A 107 -2.47 -7.92 8.52
N ALA A 108 -2.99 -8.65 7.53
CA ALA A 108 -2.23 -9.64 6.78
C ALA A 108 -1.11 -8.97 5.98
N LEU A 109 -1.38 -7.83 5.33
CA LEU A 109 -0.37 -7.00 4.66
C LEU A 109 0.68 -6.53 5.66
N ARG A 110 0.27 -6.03 6.84
CA ARG A 110 1.22 -5.62 7.89
C ARG A 110 2.05 -6.80 8.40
N SER A 111 1.45 -7.98 8.62
CA SER A 111 2.17 -9.19 9.02
C SER A 111 3.13 -9.61 7.94
N TYR A 112 2.70 -9.64 6.68
CA TYR A 112 3.56 -9.90 5.55
C TYR A 112 4.71 -8.89 5.51
N LEU A 113 4.46 -7.60 5.68
CA LEU A 113 5.53 -6.59 5.71
C LEU A 113 6.46 -6.77 6.94
N GLU A 114 5.92 -7.13 8.11
CA GLU A 114 6.67 -7.37 9.36
C GLU A 114 7.49 -8.66 9.32
N ASP A 115 6.90 -9.79 8.92
CA ASP A 115 7.56 -11.09 8.76
C ASP A 115 8.51 -11.08 7.54
N SER A 116 8.15 -10.32 6.50
CA SER A 116 9.04 -9.98 5.39
C SER A 116 9.89 -8.74 5.67
N THR A 117 10.01 -8.23 6.91
CA THR A 117 11.02 -7.18 7.22
C THR A 117 12.45 -7.71 7.26
N VAL A 118 12.69 -8.97 6.87
CA VAL A 118 13.99 -9.36 6.29
C VAL A 118 14.31 -8.51 5.04
N PHE A 119 13.30 -7.90 4.40
CA PHE A 119 13.39 -7.02 3.24
C PHE A 119 13.21 -5.52 3.53
N SER A 120 13.12 -5.09 4.80
CA SER A 120 13.43 -3.68 5.08
C SER A 120 14.93 -3.50 4.90
N THR A 121 15.38 -2.42 4.28
CA THR A 121 16.80 -2.07 4.19
C THR A 121 17.39 -1.90 5.59
N LYS A 122 17.72 -2.99 6.28
CA LYS A 122 18.84 -2.98 7.21
C LYS A 122 20.02 -2.59 6.34
N HIS A 123 20.77 -1.59 6.78
CA HIS A 123 22.00 -1.10 6.15
C HIS A 123 23.13 -2.16 6.06
N SER A 124 22.80 -3.46 6.02
CA SER A 124 23.69 -4.60 6.00
C SER A 124 23.36 -5.65 4.92
N VAL A 125 22.32 -5.49 4.09
CA VAL A 125 22.01 -6.45 2.99
C VAL A 125 22.66 -6.07 1.66
N LYS A 126 23.99 -6.13 1.63
CA LYS A 126 24.73 -6.35 0.38
C LYS A 126 25.06 -7.85 0.30
N GLY A 127 24.20 -8.62 -0.36
CA GLY A 127 24.45 -10.05 -0.65
C GLY A 127 23.43 -11.06 -0.13
N ALA A 128 22.30 -10.64 0.45
CA ALA A 128 21.21 -11.58 0.74
C ALA A 128 20.47 -11.99 -0.54
N GLU A 129 20.12 -13.26 -0.66
CA GLU A 129 19.39 -13.85 -1.78
C GLU A 129 18.29 -14.77 -1.22
N PHE A 130 17.19 -14.90 -1.94
CA PHE A 130 15.97 -15.59 -1.53
C PHE A 130 15.50 -16.53 -2.64
N ASP A 131 14.85 -17.63 -2.28
CA ASP A 131 14.41 -18.63 -3.27
C ASP A 131 13.34 -18.06 -4.21
N ASP A 132 12.34 -17.38 -3.65
CA ASP A 132 11.24 -16.74 -4.35
C ASP A 132 11.19 -15.23 -4.06
N VAL A 133 11.13 -14.40 -5.10
CA VAL A 133 11.06 -12.93 -4.98
C VAL A 133 9.95 -12.37 -5.84
N ILE A 134 9.12 -11.51 -5.25
CA ILE A 134 8.16 -10.67 -5.97
C ILE A 134 8.61 -9.22 -5.87
N VAL A 135 8.81 -8.57 -7.01
CA VAL A 135 9.14 -7.13 -7.09
C VAL A 135 7.91 -6.37 -7.56
N LEU A 136 7.37 -5.54 -6.67
CA LEU A 136 6.27 -4.63 -6.99
C LEU A 136 6.81 -3.33 -7.58
N ILE A 137 6.44 -3.03 -8.83
CA ILE A 137 6.92 -1.89 -9.60
C ILE A 137 5.76 -0.94 -9.88
N GLY A 138 5.72 0.19 -9.16
CA GLY A 138 4.70 1.22 -9.33
C GLY A 138 5.26 2.61 -9.64
N ARG A 139 4.37 3.60 -9.70
CA ARG A 139 4.71 5.04 -9.81
C ARG A 139 4.83 5.69 -8.43
N GLY A 140 5.31 6.94 -8.40
CA GLY A 140 5.31 7.78 -7.20
C GLY A 140 6.70 8.18 -6.70
N TRP A 141 7.77 7.71 -7.35
CA TRP A 141 9.14 8.07 -7.00
C TRP A 141 9.74 8.95 -8.10
N THR A 142 10.10 10.18 -7.77
CA THR A 142 10.60 11.17 -8.76
C THR A 142 11.94 10.79 -9.40
N LYS A 143 12.72 9.92 -8.75
CA LYS A 143 14.06 9.51 -9.22
C LYS A 143 14.06 8.25 -10.09
N TYR A 144 12.96 7.52 -10.17
CA TYR A 144 12.90 6.21 -10.83
C TYR A 144 11.75 6.16 -11.84
N ASP A 145 12.04 5.58 -13.00
CA ASP A 145 11.05 5.34 -14.06
C ASP A 145 11.39 4.00 -14.74
N PHE A 146 10.89 2.91 -14.15
CA PHE A 146 11.19 1.55 -14.60
C PHE A 146 10.58 1.25 -15.97
N ALA A 147 9.39 1.77 -16.26
CA ALA A 147 8.73 1.56 -17.56
C ALA A 147 9.56 2.16 -18.69
N LYS A 148 10.00 3.42 -18.54
CA LYS A 148 10.88 4.04 -19.54
C LYS A 148 12.24 3.38 -19.59
N MET A 149 12.79 2.95 -18.46
CA MET A 149 14.06 2.23 -18.42
C MET A 149 13.99 0.92 -19.22
N ILE A 150 12.93 0.13 -19.05
CA ILE A 150 12.71 -1.11 -19.81
C ILE A 150 12.47 -0.80 -21.29
N ALA A 151 11.60 0.16 -21.62
CA ALA A 151 11.37 0.58 -23.01
C ALA A 151 12.66 1.06 -23.70
N ALA A 152 13.60 1.63 -22.94
CA ALA A 152 14.91 2.03 -23.46
C ALA A 152 15.80 0.85 -23.88
N HIS A 153 15.42 -0.41 -23.63
CA HIS A 153 16.12 -1.58 -24.15
C HIS A 153 15.56 -2.08 -25.49
N ALA A 154 14.44 -1.53 -25.97
CA ALA A 154 13.90 -1.89 -27.27
C ALA A 154 14.88 -1.52 -28.41
N PRO A 155 14.94 -2.31 -29.51
CA PRO A 155 15.90 -2.10 -30.60
C PRO A 155 15.90 -0.69 -31.21
N HIS A 156 14.72 -0.06 -31.29
CA HIS A 156 14.53 1.27 -31.87
C HIS A 156 14.15 2.34 -30.82
N SER A 157 14.51 2.11 -29.55
CA SER A 157 14.21 3.05 -28.48
C SER A 157 14.86 4.42 -28.72
N LYS A 158 14.15 5.51 -28.38
CA LYS A 158 14.70 6.87 -28.45
C LYS A 158 15.94 7.00 -27.56
N PRO A 159 17.07 7.55 -28.06
CA PRO A 159 18.30 7.71 -27.27
C PRO A 159 18.11 8.49 -25.95
N GLU A 160 17.17 9.45 -25.95
CA GLU A 160 16.79 10.27 -24.79
C GLU A 160 16.40 9.43 -23.57
N LEU A 161 15.78 8.25 -23.77
CA LEU A 161 15.37 7.38 -22.68
C LEU A 161 16.57 6.87 -21.88
N ARG A 162 17.71 6.60 -22.54
CA ARG A 162 18.95 6.17 -21.87
C ARG A 162 19.74 7.34 -21.27
N GLN A 163 19.52 8.55 -21.76
CA GLN A 163 20.15 9.77 -21.26
C GLN A 163 19.40 10.40 -20.08
N ALA A 164 18.15 9.98 -19.84
CA ALA A 164 17.37 10.42 -18.70
C ALA A 164 18.12 10.12 -17.39
N GLY A 165 18.21 11.09 -16.48
CA GLY A 165 18.90 10.91 -15.19
C GLY A 165 18.32 9.77 -14.33
N SER A 166 17.05 9.41 -14.53
CA SER A 166 16.40 8.27 -13.88
C SER A 166 16.82 6.91 -14.44
N PHE A 167 17.35 6.83 -15.67
CA PHE A 167 17.67 5.56 -16.34
C PHE A 167 18.68 4.75 -15.52
N GLN A 168 19.83 5.35 -15.20
CA GLN A 168 20.90 4.68 -14.47
C GLN A 168 20.46 4.24 -13.06
N HIS A 169 19.67 5.07 -12.37
CA HIS A 169 19.13 4.77 -11.05
C HIS A 169 18.12 3.62 -11.09
N SER A 170 17.20 3.65 -12.06
CA SER A 170 16.18 2.61 -12.25
C SER A 170 16.81 1.29 -12.66
N ARG A 171 17.77 1.30 -13.59
CA ARG A 171 18.51 0.12 -14.03
C ARG A 171 19.26 -0.53 -12.87
N ASN A 172 19.99 0.27 -12.08
CA ASN A 172 20.75 -0.25 -10.94
C ASN A 172 19.83 -0.86 -9.87
N LEU A 173 18.74 -0.17 -9.53
CA LEU A 173 17.79 -0.69 -8.54
C LEU A 173 17.06 -1.93 -9.06
N PHE A 174 16.65 -1.93 -10.33
CA PHE A 174 16.04 -3.10 -10.97
C PHE A 174 16.97 -4.31 -10.94
N TYR A 175 18.24 -4.12 -11.31
CA TYR A 175 19.26 -5.17 -11.23
C TYR A 175 19.42 -5.69 -9.81
N VAL A 176 19.56 -4.81 -8.82
CA VAL A 176 19.70 -5.22 -7.42
C VAL A 176 18.47 -5.97 -6.92
N SER A 177 17.26 -5.58 -7.31
CA SER A 177 16.02 -6.24 -6.89
C SER A 177 15.84 -7.60 -7.56
N ALA A 178 16.04 -7.68 -8.87
CA ALA A 178 15.88 -8.91 -9.65
C ALA A 178 16.94 -9.96 -9.28
N SER A 179 18.18 -9.53 -9.02
CA SER A 179 19.27 -10.44 -8.61
C SER A 179 19.15 -11.01 -7.19
N ARG A 180 18.09 -10.65 -6.44
CA ARG A 180 17.82 -11.29 -5.14
C ARG A 180 17.19 -12.67 -5.28
N ALA A 181 16.58 -12.98 -6.43
CA ALA A 181 15.95 -14.27 -6.66
C ALA A 181 16.99 -15.34 -7.01
N LYS A 182 16.98 -16.46 -6.30
CA LYS A 182 17.77 -17.66 -6.65
C LYS A 182 17.06 -18.56 -7.64
N HIS A 183 15.74 -18.70 -7.49
CA HIS A 183 14.95 -19.63 -8.27
C HIS A 183 13.82 -18.93 -9.01
N ASN A 184 12.89 -18.28 -8.31
CA ASN A 184 11.71 -17.69 -8.93
C ASN A 184 11.65 -16.18 -8.73
N LEU A 185 11.44 -15.45 -9.82
CA LEU A 185 11.26 -14.00 -9.83
C LEU A 185 9.92 -13.66 -10.50
N ALA A 186 9.07 -12.93 -9.79
CA ALA A 186 7.88 -12.30 -10.36
C ALA A 186 8.03 -10.77 -10.34
N LEU A 187 7.80 -10.13 -11.47
CA LEU A 187 7.76 -8.68 -11.59
C LEU A 187 6.31 -8.24 -11.76
N LEU A 188 5.76 -7.57 -10.75
CA LEU A 188 4.38 -7.07 -10.78
C LEU A 188 4.39 -5.58 -11.07
N PHE A 189 3.97 -5.19 -12.27
CA PHE A 189 3.84 -3.80 -12.67
C PHE A 189 2.42 -3.29 -12.36
N VAL A 190 2.30 -2.35 -11.42
CA VAL A 190 1.03 -1.68 -11.08
C VAL A 190 0.87 -0.35 -11.82
N GLN A 191 1.49 -0.27 -13.00
CA GLN A 191 1.42 0.86 -13.89
C GLN A 191 1.32 0.34 -15.32
N GLU A 192 0.67 1.12 -16.18
CA GLU A 192 0.64 0.83 -17.60
C GLU A 192 2.04 0.90 -18.21
N LEU A 193 2.37 -0.12 -19.01
CA LEU A 193 3.62 -0.25 -19.75
C LEU A 193 3.36 0.06 -21.22
N SER A 194 4.34 0.69 -21.89
CA SER A 194 4.27 0.84 -23.35
C SER A 194 4.47 -0.50 -24.04
N ASN A 195 3.96 -0.63 -25.28
CA ASN A 195 4.18 -1.82 -26.10
C ASN A 195 5.68 -2.16 -26.25
N ASP A 196 6.55 -1.14 -26.36
CA ASP A 196 8.00 -1.34 -26.39
C ASP A 196 8.53 -1.99 -25.11
N ALA A 197 8.03 -1.57 -23.94
CA ALA A 197 8.44 -2.15 -22.67
C ALA A 197 7.92 -3.59 -22.51
N VAL A 198 6.68 -3.85 -22.96
CA VAL A 198 6.11 -5.21 -22.97
C VAL A 198 6.92 -6.12 -23.88
N ALA A 199 7.24 -5.69 -25.11
CA ALA A 199 8.04 -6.46 -26.05
C ALA A 199 9.44 -6.79 -25.48
N VAL A 200 10.06 -5.85 -24.76
CA VAL A 200 11.33 -6.11 -24.07
C VAL A 200 11.16 -7.14 -22.95
N LEU A 201 10.07 -7.08 -22.17
CA LEU A 201 9.79 -8.08 -21.12
C LEU A 201 9.50 -9.46 -21.71
N GLU A 202 8.81 -9.52 -22.84
CA GLU A 202 8.57 -10.76 -23.58
C GLU A 202 9.88 -11.35 -24.13
N ASP A 203 10.81 -10.53 -24.57
CA ASP A 203 12.16 -10.96 -24.97
C ASP A 203 12.95 -11.51 -23.76
N TRP A 204 12.89 -10.83 -22.62
CA TRP A 204 13.63 -11.21 -21.41
C TRP A 204 13.07 -12.45 -20.71
N ALA A 205 11.74 -12.49 -20.50
CA ALA A 205 11.06 -13.50 -19.71
C ALA A 205 10.43 -14.60 -20.58
N GLY A 206 10.29 -14.37 -21.89
CA GLY A 206 9.49 -15.20 -22.78
C GLY A 206 8.01 -14.81 -22.74
N GLN A 207 7.35 -14.78 -23.90
CA GLN A 207 5.95 -14.37 -24.05
C GLN A 207 4.98 -15.09 -23.09
N LYS A 208 5.15 -16.40 -22.89
CA LYS A 208 4.30 -17.20 -21.98
C LYS A 208 4.37 -16.77 -20.50
N ASN A 209 5.39 -16.01 -20.11
CA ASN A 209 5.62 -15.57 -18.74
C ASN A 209 5.22 -14.09 -18.53
N VAL A 210 4.71 -13.42 -19.56
CA VAL A 210 4.16 -12.06 -19.47
C VAL A 210 2.64 -12.17 -19.49
N ILE A 211 2.03 -11.96 -18.32
CA ILE A 211 0.59 -12.10 -18.14
C ILE A 211 0.01 -10.70 -17.97
N PRO A 212 -0.87 -10.23 -18.89
CA PRO A 212 -1.59 -8.99 -18.69
C PRO A 212 -2.53 -9.15 -17.49
N ILE A 213 -2.57 -8.13 -16.64
CA ILE A 213 -3.47 -8.07 -15.49
C ILE A 213 -4.41 -6.90 -15.74
N ASP A 214 -5.67 -7.22 -16.01
CA ASP A 214 -6.71 -6.21 -16.07
C ASP A 214 -7.10 -5.81 -14.65
N PHE A 215 -6.92 -4.53 -14.34
CA PHE A 215 -7.50 -3.92 -13.16
C PHE A 215 -8.87 -3.36 -13.58
N ASP A 216 -9.94 -4.07 -13.24
CA ASP A 216 -11.28 -3.50 -13.34
C ASP A 216 -11.35 -2.29 -12.38
N ASP A 217 -12.18 -1.28 -12.68
CA ASP A 217 -12.37 -0.11 -11.80
C ASP A 217 -12.91 -0.52 -10.40
N THR A 218 -13.24 -1.81 -10.22
CA THR A 218 -13.64 -2.47 -8.97
C THR A 218 -12.47 -3.09 -8.17
N GLY A 219 -11.23 -3.11 -8.67
CA GLY A 219 -10.03 -3.50 -7.91
C GLY A 219 -9.73 -4.99 -7.75
N SER A 220 -10.31 -5.87 -8.59
CA SER A 220 -10.05 -7.32 -8.55
C SER A 220 -9.40 -7.84 -9.85
N PRO A 221 -8.26 -8.56 -9.79
CA PRO A 221 -7.63 -9.12 -10.99
C PRO A 221 -8.37 -10.36 -11.51
N ARG A 222 -8.64 -10.43 -12.82
CA ARG A 222 -9.02 -11.67 -13.52
C ARG A 222 -7.89 -12.14 -14.43
N PRO A 223 -7.57 -13.44 -14.48
CA PRO A 223 -6.84 -13.99 -15.60
C PRO A 223 -7.76 -14.06 -16.82
N LEU A 224 -7.26 -13.65 -17.99
CA LEU A 224 -7.97 -13.80 -19.26
C LEU A 224 -8.09 -15.29 -19.61
N SER A 225 -9.31 -15.71 -19.96
CA SER A 225 -9.56 -17.02 -20.55
C SER A 225 -8.83 -17.13 -21.90
N SER A 226 -8.12 -18.24 -22.06
CA SER A 226 -7.34 -18.68 -23.24
C SER A 226 -7.92 -18.34 -24.60
#